data_AF-T0YYB3-F1
#
_entry.id   AF-T0YYB3-F1
#
_cell.length_a   1.000
_cell.length_b   1.000
_cell.length_c   1.000
_cell.angle_alpha   90.00
_cell.angle_beta   90.00
_cell.angle_gamma   90.00
#
_symmetry.space_group_name_H-M   'P 1'
#
loop_
_entity.id
_entity.type
_entity.pdbx_description
1 polymer ?
#
loop_
_entity_poly.entity_id
_entity_poly.type
_entity_poly.pdbx_seq_one_letter_code
_entity_poly.pdbx_strand_id
1 'polypeptide(L)'
;GSHFTASSWVDMLKAHGVTISMDGKGRTIDNVFIERFWRSLKYEYVFLHPVEDGVELKAGLKTYITWYNQCRPHSSLDDLTPDAVYAGGSMSNCAA
;
A
#
# COMPACT_ATOMS: atom_id res chain seq x y z
N GLY A 1 -15.35 8.01 -1.87
CA GLY A 1 -16.39 7.05 -1.49
C GLY A 1 -17.07 6.44 -2.69
N SER A 2 -17.66 7.26 -3.57
CA SER A 2 -18.49 6.82 -4.70
C SER A 2 -17.87 5.73 -5.60
N HIS A 3 -16.55 5.75 -5.82
CA HIS A 3 -15.84 4.72 -6.58
C HIS A 3 -15.97 3.31 -5.97
N PHE A 4 -15.91 3.19 -4.64
CA PHE A 4 -16.03 1.91 -3.91
C PHE A 4 -17.49 1.54 -3.60
N THR A 5 -18.44 2.36 -4.04
CA THR A 5 -19.88 2.07 -3.93
C THR A 5 -20.54 1.93 -5.30
N ALA A 6 -19.78 2.04 -6.39
CA ALA A 6 -20.27 1.83 -7.74
C ALA A 6 -20.71 0.36 -7.90
N SER A 7 -21.88 0.14 -8.51
CA SER A 7 -22.44 -1.21 -8.69
C SER A 7 -21.48 -2.12 -9.44
N SER A 8 -20.86 -1.62 -10.51
CA SER A 8 -19.85 -2.37 -11.29
C SER A 8 -18.67 -2.86 -10.46
N TRP A 9 -18.24 -2.09 -9.45
CA TRP A 9 -17.16 -2.49 -8.55
C TRP A 9 -17.64 -3.54 -7.53
N VAL A 10 -18.82 -3.33 -6.93
CA VAL A 10 -19.43 -4.25 -5.96
C VAL A 10 -19.72 -5.61 -6.59
N ASP A 11 -20.27 -5.62 -7.80
CA ASP A 11 -20.66 -6.84 -8.51
C ASP A 11 -19.42 -7.66 -8.90
N MET A 12 -18.35 -6.99 -9.34
CA MET A 12 -17.06 -7.64 -9.63
C MET A 12 -16.50 -8.33 -8.38
N LEU A 13 -16.47 -7.64 -7.24
CA LEU A 13 -15.96 -8.23 -6.00
C LEU A 13 -16.79 -9.42 -5.52
N LYS A 14 -18.13 -9.31 -5.60
CA LYS A 14 -19.03 -10.43 -5.28
C LYS A 14 -18.80 -11.63 -6.20
N ALA A 15 -18.60 -11.40 -7.50
CA ALA A 15 -18.31 -12.46 -8.46
C ALA A 15 -17.00 -13.21 -8.15
N HIS A 16 -16.02 -12.53 -7.54
CA HIS A 16 -14.77 -13.12 -7.07
C HIS A 16 -14.83 -13.63 -5.61
N GLY A 17 -15.99 -13.60 -4.95
CA GLY A 17 -16.13 -14.06 -3.56
C GLY A 17 -15.41 -13.17 -2.54
N VAL A 18 -15.07 -11.94 -2.91
CA VAL A 18 -14.41 -11.00 -2.01
C VAL A 18 -15.44 -10.39 -1.06
N THR A 19 -15.20 -10.51 0.24
CA THR A 19 -16.06 -9.89 1.27
C THR A 19 -15.77 -8.40 1.33
N ILE A 20 -16.80 -7.59 1.06
CA ILE A 20 -16.69 -6.13 1.10
C ILE A 20 -16.96 -5.66 2.54
N SER A 21 -15.97 -5.05 3.16
CA SER A 21 -16.11 -4.35 4.44
C SER A 21 -15.97 -2.86 4.20
N MET A 22 -17.03 -2.11 4.46
CA MET A 22 -17.03 -0.64 4.40
C MET A 22 -17.05 -0.08 5.81
N ASP A 23 -16.18 0.87 6.10
CA ASP A 23 -16.18 1.56 7.39
C ASP A 23 -17.42 2.45 7.53
N GLY A 24 -17.94 2.50 8.76
CA GLY A 24 -18.96 3.47 9.11
C GLY A 24 -18.34 4.86 9.28
N LYS A 25 -19.16 5.91 9.10
CA LYS A 25 -18.74 7.29 9.36
C LYS A 25 -18.17 7.40 10.79
N GLY A 26 -16.89 7.77 10.91
CA GLY A 26 -16.21 7.94 12.21
C GLY A 26 -15.39 6.76 12.73
N ARG A 27 -15.21 5.68 11.94
CA ARG A 27 -14.29 4.57 12.28
C ARG A 27 -12.96 4.71 11.53
N THR A 28 -12.03 5.47 12.10
CA THR A 28 -10.73 5.78 11.47
C THR A 28 -9.68 4.68 11.62
N ILE A 29 -9.90 3.71 12.52
CA ILE A 29 -8.90 2.69 12.85
C ILE A 29 -8.69 1.71 11.69
N ASP A 30 -9.74 1.38 10.93
CA ASP A 30 -9.67 0.41 9.84
C ASP A 30 -8.72 0.88 8.71
N ASN A 31 -8.58 2.20 8.52
CA ASN A 31 -7.73 2.79 7.50
C ASN A 31 -6.32 3.17 8.00
N VAL A 32 -6.01 2.99 9.28
CA VAL A 32 -4.76 3.49 9.88
C VAL A 32 -3.51 2.93 9.21
N PHE A 33 -3.55 1.67 8.76
CA PHE A 33 -2.43 1.00 8.12
C PHE A 33 -2.14 1.61 6.74
N ILE A 34 -3.18 1.78 5.92
CA ILE A 34 -3.02 2.34 4.57
C ILE A 34 -2.68 3.84 4.63
N GLU A 35 -3.22 4.58 5.60
CA GLU A 35 -2.86 5.98 5.84
C GLU A 35 -1.39 6.14 6.24
N ARG A 36 -0.87 5.26 7.10
CA ARG A 36 0.55 5.24 7.47
C ARG A 36 1.45 4.95 6.27
N PHE A 37 1.04 4.03 5.39
CA PHE A 37 1.74 3.78 4.12
C PHE A 37 1.74 5.04 3.25
N TRP A 38 0.58 5.66 3.02
CA TRP A 38 0.47 6.87 2.18
C TRP A 38 1.29 8.04 2.72
N ARG A 39 1.37 8.20 4.04
CA ARG A 39 2.24 9.20 4.66
C ARG A 39 3.71 8.92 4.31
N SER A 40 4.16 7.69 4.50
CA SER A 40 5.55 7.31 4.18
C SER A 40 5.86 7.59 2.71
N LEU A 41 5.04 7.09 1.78
CA LEU A 41 5.21 7.31 0.34
C LEU A 41 5.30 8.79 -0.03
N LYS A 42 4.43 9.64 0.53
CA LYS A 42 4.40 11.05 0.20
C LYS A 42 5.65 11.78 0.69
N TYR A 43 6.03 11.56 1.94
CA TYR A 43 7.16 12.27 2.57
C TYR A 43 8.52 11.74 2.13
N GLU A 44 8.64 10.43 1.90
CA GLU A 44 9.91 9.79 1.57
C GLU A 44 10.17 9.75 0.06
N TYR A 45 9.14 9.90 -0.78
CA TYR A 45 9.29 9.88 -2.23
C TYR A 45 8.63 11.07 -2.94
N VAL A 46 7.30 11.18 -2.90
CA VAL A 46 6.57 12.12 -3.79
C VAL A 46 6.98 13.58 -3.57
N PHE A 47 7.13 14.02 -2.34
CA PHE A 47 7.51 15.41 -2.04
C PHE A 47 8.98 15.72 -2.33
N LEU A 48 9.84 14.69 -2.42
CA LEU A 48 11.26 14.85 -2.71
C LEU A 48 11.56 14.76 -4.22
N HIS A 49 10.64 14.21 -5.00
CA HIS A 49 10.82 13.96 -6.43
C HIS A 49 9.72 14.66 -7.24
N PRO A 50 9.87 15.97 -7.51
CA PRO A 50 9.01 16.65 -8.46
C PRO A 50 9.28 16.10 -9.87
N VAL A 51 8.34 15.33 -10.38
CA VAL A 51 8.39 14.73 -11.72
C VAL A 51 7.62 15.60 -12.72
N GLU A 52 8.08 15.62 -13.97
CA GLU A 52 7.47 16.46 -15.01
C GLU A 52 6.21 15.81 -15.60
N ASP A 53 6.13 14.48 -15.57
CA ASP A 53 5.00 13.73 -16.12
C ASP A 53 4.57 12.50 -15.31
N GLY A 54 3.41 11.96 -15.69
CA GLY A 54 2.81 10.80 -15.02
C GLY A 54 3.50 9.46 -15.33
N VAL A 55 4.28 9.36 -16.41
CA VAL A 55 5.01 8.14 -16.77
C VAL A 55 6.20 7.98 -15.82
N GLU A 56 6.96 9.06 -15.62
CA GLU A 56 8.05 9.13 -14.66
C GLU A 56 7.53 8.88 -13.24
N LEU A 57 6.44 9.55 -12.85
CA LEU A 57 5.81 9.33 -11.55
C LEU A 57 5.48 7.85 -11.34
N LYS A 58 4.85 7.22 -12.32
CA LYS A 58 4.44 5.81 -12.24
C LYS A 58 5.64 4.88 -12.10
N ALA A 59 6.71 5.12 -12.85
CA ALA A 59 7.93 4.32 -12.78
C ALA A 59 8.58 4.42 -11.40
N GLY A 60 8.72 5.64 -10.87
CA GLY A 60 9.34 5.84 -9.57
C GLY A 60 8.46 5.38 -8.39
N LEU A 61 7.14 5.54 -8.48
CA LEU A 61 6.21 4.94 -7.51
C LEU A 61 6.35 3.41 -7.47
N LYS A 62 6.51 2.76 -8.62
CA LYS A 62 6.74 1.31 -8.68
C LYS A 62 8.03 0.94 -7.95
N THR A 63 9.12 1.65 -8.22
CA THR A 63 10.42 1.43 -7.56
C THR A 63 10.31 1.60 -6.05
N TYR A 64 9.69 2.69 -5.59
CA TYR A 64 9.50 2.93 -4.16
C TYR A 64 8.65 1.85 -3.50
N ILE A 65 7.54 1.43 -4.11
CA ILE A 65 6.66 0.41 -3.53
C ILE A 65 7.37 -0.94 -3.44
N THR A 66 8.14 -1.31 -4.48
CA THR A 66 8.99 -2.51 -4.45
C THR A 66 9.98 -2.44 -3.29
N TRP A 67 10.70 -1.33 -3.14
CA TRP A 67 11.62 -1.14 -2.01
C TRP A 67 10.90 -1.18 -0.65
N TYR A 68 9.76 -0.50 -0.51
CA TYR A 68 8.98 -0.48 0.73
C TYR A 68 8.58 -1.89 1.17
N ASN A 69 8.15 -2.73 0.24
CA ASN A 69 7.69 -4.08 0.55
C ASN A 69 8.83 -5.09 0.73
N GLN A 70 9.94 -4.94 -0.01
CA GLN A 70 11.01 -5.95 -0.07
C GLN A 70 12.23 -5.61 0.76
N CYS A 71 12.43 -4.34 1.10
CA CYS A 71 13.69 -3.87 1.66
C CYS A 71 13.53 -3.11 2.97
N ARG A 72 12.40 -2.44 3.18
CA ARG A 72 12.19 -1.60 4.36
C ARG A 72 11.79 -2.47 5.56
N PRO A 73 12.63 -2.60 6.60
CA PRO A 73 12.21 -3.24 7.84
C PRO A 73 11.22 -2.33 8.60
N HIS A 74 10.27 -2.94 9.29
CA HIS A 74 9.31 -2.23 10.12
C HIS A 74 9.38 -2.77 11.55
N SER A 75 9.61 -1.89 12.53
CA SER A 75 9.65 -2.29 13.94
C SER A 75 8.33 -2.88 14.44
N SER A 76 7.20 -2.51 13.84
CA SER A 76 5.89 -3.13 14.11
C SER A 76 5.73 -4.55 13.54
N LEU A 77 6.70 -5.01 12.75
CA LEU A 77 6.75 -6.32 12.09
C LEU A 77 7.99 -7.10 12.55
N ASP A 78 8.45 -6.91 13.79
CA ASP A 78 9.67 -7.54 14.33
C ASP A 78 10.91 -7.31 13.44
N ASP A 79 11.03 -6.09 12.91
CA ASP A 79 12.08 -5.65 11.98
C ASP A 79 12.12 -6.45 10.65
N LEU A 80 11.04 -7.16 10.32
CA LEU A 80 10.84 -7.77 9.01
C LEU A 80 10.25 -6.77 8.00
N THR A 81 10.38 -7.13 6.73
CA THR A 81 9.76 -6.41 5.61
C THR A 81 8.31 -6.86 5.42
N PRO A 82 7.45 -6.03 4.81
CA PRO A 82 6.07 -6.43 4.51
C PRO A 82 5.97 -7.74 3.71
N ASP A 83 6.85 -7.94 2.71
CA ASP A 83 6.87 -9.17 1.91
C ASP A 83 7.33 -10.37 2.75
N ALA A 84 8.30 -10.20 3.64
CA ALA A 84 8.74 -11.26 4.55
C ALA A 84 7.61 -11.74 5.45
N VAL A 85 6.84 -10.82 6.04
CA VAL A 85 5.67 -11.16 6.86
C VAL A 85 4.59 -11.83 6.03
N TYR A 86 4.29 -11.30 4.85
CA TYR A 86 3.31 -11.88 3.93
C TYR A 86 3.67 -13.31 3.49
N ALA A 87 4.96 -13.58 3.27
CA ALA A 87 5.49 -14.88 2.88
C ALA A 87 5.68 -15.87 4.05
N GLY A 88 5.40 -15.48 5.29
CA GLY A 88 5.49 -16.36 6.45
C GLY A 88 6.84 -16.37 7.19
N GLY A 89 7.62 -15.27 7.13
CA GLY A 89 8.73 -15.02 8.05
C GLY A 89 10.15 -15.26 7.51
N SER A 90 10.37 -15.27 6.19
CA SER A 90 11.73 -15.34 5.62
C SER A 90 12.26 -13.94 5.35
N MET A 91 13.48 -13.63 5.82
CA MET A 91 14.14 -12.35 5.51
C MET A 91 14.24 -12.14 4.00
N SER A 92 13.78 -10.97 3.52
CA SER A 92 14.04 -10.54 2.16
C SER A 92 15.48 -10.06 2.03
N ASN A 93 16.25 -10.67 1.11
CA ASN A 93 17.54 -10.12 0.70
C ASN A 93 17.27 -8.90 -0.20
N CYS A 94 17.34 -7.71 0.37
CA CYS A 94 17.42 -6.51 -0.45
C CYS A 94 18.83 -6.37 -1.01
N ALA A 95 18.99 -6.49 -2.33
CA ALA A 95 20.20 -6.00 -2.98
C ALA A 95 20.10 -4.46 -3.04
N ALA A 96 21.11 -3.79 -2.49
CA ALA A 96 21.27 -2.34 -2.52
C ALA A 96 21.41 -1.80 -3.95
#